data_AF-A0A5K1CR68-F1
#
_entry.id   AF-A0A5K1CR68-F1
#
_cell.length_a   1.000
_cell.length_b   1.000
_cell.length_c   1.000
_cell.angle_alpha   90.00
_cell.angle_beta   90.00
_cell.angle_gamma   90.00
#
_symmetry.space_group_name_H-M   'P 1'
#
loop_
_entity.id
_entity.type
_entity.pdbx_description
1 polymer ?
#
loop_
_entity_poly.entity_id
_entity_poly.type
_entity_poly.pdbx_seq_one_letter_code
_entity_poly.pdbx_strand_id
1 'polypeptide(L)' 'CDELEGPFIDCMAREARKKAFGIGPLLPPQIWETAGAPLRDGAVRARKSSSISEEEVETWLDRKAPHSVIFVSFGSEVSP' A
#
# COMPACT_ATOMS: atom_id res chain seq x y z
N CYS A 1 -5.10 9.59 -9.69
CA CYS A 1 -5.47 8.44 -10.55
C CYS A 1 -5.37 8.76 -12.04
N ASP A 2 -5.87 9.92 -12.48
CA ASP A 2 -5.84 10.25 -13.93
C ASP A 2 -4.45 10.24 -14.55
N GLU A 3 -3.42 10.70 -13.82
CA GLU A 3 -2.02 10.61 -14.29
C GLU A 3 -1.53 9.17 -14.48
N LEU A 4 -2.06 8.22 -13.71
CA LEU A 4 -1.66 6.80 -13.78
C LEU A 4 -2.41 6.06 -14.89
N GLU A 5 -3.72 6.30 -15.02
CA GLU A 5 -4.61 5.43 -15.80
C GLU A 5 -5.79 6.18 -16.48
N GLY A 6 -5.68 7.49 -16.69
CA GLY A 6 -6.72 8.33 -17.30
C GLY A 6 -7.35 7.76 -18.58
N PRO A 7 -6.57 7.32 -19.59
CA PRO A 7 -7.13 6.71 -20.79
C PRO A 7 -8.01 5.47 -20.54
N PHE A 8 -7.71 4.70 -19.49
CA PHE A 8 -8.50 3.53 -19.10
C PHE A 8 -9.77 3.95 -18.36
N ILE A 9 -9.73 4.99 -17.54
CA ILE A 9 -10.91 5.57 -16.89
C ILE A 9 -11.92 6.06 -17.96
N ASP A 10 -11.43 6.77 -18.98
CA ASP A 10 -12.26 7.23 -20.12
C ASP A 10 -12.83 6.06 -20.92
N CYS A 11 -12.01 5.03 -21.16
CA CYS A 11 -12.45 3.80 -21.80
C CYS A 11 -13.59 3.13 -21.02
N MET A 12 -13.42 2.93 -19.71
CA MET A 12 -14.43 2.35 -18.84
C MET A 12 -15.72 3.18 -18.83
N ALA A 13 -15.62 4.51 -18.77
CA ALA A 13 -16.78 5.38 -18.82
C ALA A 13 -17.58 5.22 -20.12
N ARG A 14 -16.88 5.14 -21.26
CA ARG A 14 -17.46 4.96 -22.58
C ARG A 14 -18.12 3.58 -22.73
N GLU A 15 -17.39 2.51 -22.43
CA GLU A 15 -17.88 1.13 -22.63
C GLU A 15 -19.01 0.77 -21.66
N ALA A 16 -18.90 1.17 -20.39
CA ALA A 16 -19.95 0.94 -19.40
C ALA A 16 -21.14 1.91 -19.53
N ARG A 17 -21.03 2.95 -20.38
CA ARG A 17 -21.99 4.06 -20.54
C ARG A 17 -22.38 4.71 -19.20
N LYS A 18 -21.40 4.85 -18.32
CA LYS A 18 -21.56 5.42 -16.97
C LYS A 18 -20.42 6.39 -16.71
N LYS A 19 -20.65 7.38 -15.83
CA LYS A 19 -19.55 8.24 -15.37
C LYS A 19 -18.58 7.39 -14.53
N ALA A 20 -17.29 7.51 -14.80
CA ALA A 20 -16.22 6.91 -14.02
C ALA A 20 -15.36 8.03 -13.41
N PHE A 21 -14.84 7.81 -12.21
CA PHE A 21 -14.04 8.79 -11.48
C PHE A 21 -12.86 8.10 -10.80
N GLY A 22 -11.65 8.56 -11.07
CA GLY A 22 -10.45 8.10 -10.38
C GLY A 22 -10.30 8.78 -9.01
N ILE A 23 -10.78 8.14 -7.94
CA ILE A 23 -10.77 8.70 -6.57
C ILE A 23 -9.66 8.16 -5.66
N GLY A 24 -8.74 7.36 -6.20
CA GLY A 24 -7.65 6.76 -5.45
C GLY A 24 -6.43 7.68 -5.25
N PRO A 25 -5.47 7.26 -4.41
CA PRO A 25 -5.48 6.00 -3.66
C PRO A 25 -6.33 6.07 -2.37
N LEU A 26 -7.24 5.12 -2.18
CA LEU A 26 -8.06 5.01 -0.98
C LEU A 26 -7.34 4.19 0.08
N LEU A 27 -6.34 4.80 0.72
CA LEU A 27 -5.60 4.18 1.83
C LEU A 27 -6.27 4.47 3.19
N PRO A 28 -6.00 3.63 4.22
CA PRO A 28 -6.40 3.90 5.59
C PRO A 28 -6.06 5.35 6.03
N PRO A 29 -7.00 6.08 6.68
CA PRO A 29 -6.80 7.48 7.09
C PRO A 29 -5.53 7.71 7.91
N GLN A 30 -5.14 6.71 8.70
CA GLN A 30 -3.94 6.74 9.54
C GLN A 30 -2.66 7.01 8.73
N ILE A 31 -2.62 6.64 7.44
CA ILE A 31 -1.47 6.92 6.56
C ILE A 31 -1.37 8.43 6.26
N TRP A 32 -2.51 9.12 6.19
CA TRP A 32 -2.56 10.56 5.90
C TRP A 32 -2.41 11.42 7.14
N GLU A 33 -2.88 10.92 8.28
CA GLU A 33 -2.83 11.62 9.57
C GLU A 33 -1.44 11.68 10.20
N THR A 34 -0.52 10.76 9.85
CA THR A 34 0.81 10.68 10.49
C THR A 34 1.77 11.82 10.13
N ALA A 35 1.40 12.76 9.26
CA ALA A 35 2.18 13.97 8.95
C ALA A 35 3.68 13.71 8.65
N GLY A 36 3.99 12.57 8.03
CA GLY A 36 5.36 12.15 7.68
C GLY A 36 6.06 11.27 8.73
N ALA A 37 5.43 11.00 9.88
CA ALA A 37 5.92 9.98 10.81
C ALA A 37 5.68 8.57 10.24
N PRO A 38 6.58 7.60 10.52
CA PRO A 38 6.38 6.21 10.11
C PRO A 38 5.08 5.65 10.69
N LEU A 39 4.20 5.19 9.81
CA LEU A 39 3.00 4.48 10.23
C LEU A 39 3.40 3.10 10.77
N ARG A 40 3.09 2.84 12.04
CA ARG A 40 3.34 1.54 12.65
C ARG A 40 2.33 0.49 12.18
N ASP A 41 2.81 -0.71 11.90
CA ASP A 41 1.98 -1.80 11.39
C ASP A 41 0.74 -2.07 12.27
N GLY A 42 0.96 -2.11 13.58
CA GLY A 42 -0.07 -2.39 14.58
C GLY A 42 -1.17 -1.31 14.68
N ALA A 43 -0.95 -0.11 14.12
CA ALA A 43 -1.96 0.95 14.09
C ALA A 43 -3.01 0.74 12.99
N VAL A 44 -2.72 -0.08 11.98
CA VAL A 44 -3.59 -0.29 10.82
C VAL A 44 -4.09 -1.73 10.72
N ARG A 45 -3.23 -2.72 10.99
CA ARG A 45 -3.60 -4.13 10.88
C ARG A 45 -3.83 -4.73 12.26
N ALA A 46 -5.05 -5.22 12.51
CA ALA A 46 -5.35 -5.95 13.73
C ALA A 46 -4.67 -7.33 13.71
N ARG A 47 -3.86 -7.61 14.74
CA ARG A 47 -3.32 -8.93 15.12
C ARG A 47 -2.64 -9.72 13.97
N LYS A 48 -1.31 -9.61 13.91
CA LYS A 48 -0.43 -10.61 13.28
C LYS A 48 0.48 -11.26 14.31
N SER A 49 0.47 -12.58 14.38
CA SER A 49 1.48 -13.35 15.13
C SER A 49 2.72 -13.55 14.24
N SER A 50 3.59 -12.54 14.21
CA SER A 50 4.93 -12.67 13.63
C SER A 50 5.91 -13.06 14.72
N SER A 51 6.89 -13.91 14.40
CA SER A 51 8.03 -14.18 15.29
C SER A 51 9.07 -13.06 15.30
N ILE A 52 8.99 -12.14 14.33
CA ILE A 52 9.88 -10.98 14.19
C ILE A 52 9.07 -9.70 14.38
N SER A 53 9.56 -8.79 15.22
CA SER A 53 8.95 -7.49 15.47
C SER A 53 9.23 -6.47 14.36
N GLU A 54 8.42 -5.42 14.29
CA GLU A 54 8.60 -4.31 13.34
C GLU A 54 9.97 -3.62 13.55
N GLU A 55 10.37 -3.37 14.79
CA GLU A 55 11.65 -2.75 15.16
C GLU A 55 12.87 -3.58 14.72
N GLU A 56 12.79 -4.92 14.82
CA GLU A 56 13.84 -5.82 14.33
C GLU A 56 14.00 -5.73 12.80
N VAL A 57 12.89 -5.63 12.07
CA VAL A 57 12.91 -5.45 10.60
C VAL A 57 13.49 -4.10 10.22
N GLU A 58 13.08 -3.02 10.88
CA GLU A 58 13.62 -1.66 10.66
C GLU A 58 15.13 -1.62 10.90
N THR A 59 15.59 -2.14 12.05
CA THR A 59 17.01 -2.21 12.39
C THR A 59 17.81 -3.03 11.38
N TRP A 60 17.23 -4.10 10.84
CA TRP A 60 17.88 -4.91 9.81
C TRP A 60 17.96 -4.18 8.46
N LEU A 61 16.93 -3.41 8.08
CA LEU A 61 16.88 -2.61 6.86
C LEU A 61 17.89 -1.47 6.88
N ASP A 62 18.03 -0.77 8.01
CA ASP A 62 18.99 0.35 8.19
C ASP A 62 20.45 -0.07 7.95
N ARG A 63 20.76 -1.37 8.06
CA ARG A 63 22.10 -1.92 7.83
C ARG A 63 22.38 -2.27 6.37
N LYS A 64 21.42 -2.11 5.47
CA LYS A 64 21.55 -2.47 4.05
C LYS A 64 21.90 -1.25 3.20
N ALA A 65 22.52 -1.49 2.05
CA ALA A 65 22.78 -0.41 1.11
C ALA A 65 21.44 0.10 0.53
N PRO A 66 21.36 1.39 0.13
CA PRO A 66 20.19 1.91 -0.55
C PRO A 66 19.82 1.05 -1.77
N HIS A 67 18.52 0.77 -1.93
CA HIS A 67 17.99 -0.01 -3.06
C HIS A 67 18.52 -1.45 -3.17
N SER A 68 19.08 -2.04 -2.10
CA SER A 68 19.66 -3.39 -2.14
C SER A 68 18.76 -4.51 -1.59
N VAL A 69 17.54 -4.18 -1.15
CA VAL A 69 16.61 -5.14 -0.53
C VAL A 69 15.38 -5.28 -1.39
N ILE A 70 14.93 -6.53 -1.58
CA ILE A 70 13.68 -6.84 -2.29
C ILE A 70 12.60 -7.10 -1.25
N PHE A 71 11.51 -6.35 -1.30
CA PHE A 71 10.30 -6.62 -0.52
C PHE A 71 9.43 -7.65 -1.26
N VAL A 72 9.13 -8.78 -0.60
CA VAL A 72 8.26 -9.84 -1.14
C VAL A 72 7.06 -10.02 -0.22
N SER A 73 5.86 -9.77 -0.74
CA SER A 73 4.60 -10.03 -0.03
C SER A 73 3.50 -10.34 -1.05
N PHE A 74 2.78 -11.46 -0.82
CA PHE A 74 1.65 -11.87 -1.66
C PHE A 74 0.28 -11.45 -1.07
N GLY A 75 0.27 -10.68 0.01
CA GLY A 75 -0.97 -10.41 0.77
C GLY A 75 -1.38 -11.57 1.68
N SER A 76 -2.49 -11.40 2.39
CA SER A 76 -3.06 -12.44 3.28
C SER A 76 -4.01 -13.38 2.55
N GLU A 77 -4.68 -12.90 1.51
CA GLU A 77 -5.57 -13.71 0.67
C GLU A 77 -4.74 -14.37 -0.42
N VAL A 78 -4.31 -15.60 -0.14
CA VAL A 78 -3.61 -16.47 -1.08
C VAL A 78 -4.45 -17.72 -1.32
N SER A 79 -5.60 -17.57 -1.99
CA SER A 79 -6.32 -18.71 -2.58
C SER A 79 -5.98 -18.83 -4.07
N PRO A 80 -5.73 -20.04 -4.61
CA PRO A 80 -5.64 -20.28 -6.05
C PRO A 80 -6.90 -19.86 -6.81
#